data_AF-A0A538QCD4-F1
#
_entry.id   AF-A0A538QCD4-F1
#
_cell.length_a   1.000
_cell.length_b   1.000
_cell.length_c   1.000
_cell.angle_alpha   90.00
_cell.angle_beta   90.00
_cell.angle_gamma   90.00
#
_symmetry.space_group_name_H-M   'P 1'
#
loop_
_entity.id
_entity.type
_entity.pdbx_description
1 polymer ?
#
loop_
_entity_poly.entity_id
_entity_poly.type
_entity_poly.pdbx_seq_one_letter_code
_entity_poly.pdbx_strand_id
1 'polypeptide(L)' 'MDRDEIKGKATKAKGYIKEKAGELTDNPDLEAEGKIDRASGAVRETFGKAKRKVKESIEELAEDTEDLEE' A
#
# COMPACT_ATOMS: atom_id res chain seq x y z
N MET A 1 -8.85 2.27 10.65
CA MET A 1 -7.91 1.58 9.74
C MET A 1 -8.71 0.99 8.60
N ASP A 2 -8.44 1.42 7.38
CA ASP A 2 -9.15 0.97 6.18
C ASP A 2 -8.80 -0.48 5.82
N ARG A 3 -9.76 -1.23 5.26
CA ARG A 3 -9.56 -2.63 4.85
C ARG A 3 -8.39 -2.79 3.87
N ASP A 4 -8.20 -1.83 2.98
CA ASP A 4 -7.09 -1.81 2.02
C ASP A 4 -5.71 -1.72 2.69
N GLU A 5 -5.61 -0.98 3.79
CA GLU A 5 -4.35 -0.83 4.52
C GLU A 5 -3.95 -2.13 5.24
N ILE A 6 -4.95 -2.83 5.81
CA ILE A 6 -4.76 -4.16 6.39
C ILE A 6 -4.34 -5.16 5.31
N LYS A 7 -5.00 -5.12 4.15
CA LYS A 7 -4.69 -6.01 3.01
C LYS A 7 -3.28 -5.79 2.49
N GLY A 8 -2.84 -4.53 2.38
CA GLY A 8 -1.47 -4.18 1.99
C GLY A 8 -0.41 -4.68 2.99
N LYS A 9 -0.66 -4.53 4.29
CA LYS A 9 0.22 -5.06 5.34
C LYS A 9 0.29 -6.60 5.29
N ALA A 10 -0.85 -7.27 5.09
CA ALA A 10 -0.90 -8.72 4.95
C ALA A 10 -0.11 -9.22 3.73
N THR A 11 -0.22 -8.54 2.57
CA THR A 11 0.57 -8.86 1.37
C THR A 11 2.07 -8.67 1.61
N LYS A 12 2.49 -7.58 2.27
CA LYS A 12 3.89 -7.38 2.66
C LYS A 12 4.42 -8.50 3.56
N ALA A 13 3.64 -8.90 4.57
CA ALA A 13 4.00 -9.98 5.48
C ALA A 13 4.12 -11.33 4.76
N LYS A 14 3.15 -11.65 3.88
CA LYS A 14 3.19 -12.86 3.05
C LYS A 14 4.42 -12.90 2.14
N GLY A 15 4.74 -11.77 1.50
CA GLY A 15 5.94 -11.64 0.66
C GLY A 15 7.23 -11.87 1.46
N TYR A 16 7.33 -11.30 2.68
CA TYR A 16 8.49 -11.53 3.55
C TYR A 16 8.64 -13.00 3.96
N ILE A 17 7.54 -13.68 4.29
CA ILE A 17 7.57 -15.10 4.63
C ILE A 17 8.02 -15.94 3.44
N LYS A 18 7.51 -15.67 2.23
CA LYS A 18 7.96 -16.35 1.01
C LYS A 18 9.43 -16.09 0.70
N GLU A 19 9.88 -14.84 0.80
CA GLU A 19 11.29 -14.48 0.57
C GLU A 19 12.21 -15.28 1.50
N LYS A 20 11.89 -15.30 2.81
CA LYS A 20 12.68 -16.04 3.81
C LYS A 20 12.57 -17.55 3.65
N ALA A 21 11.39 -18.07 3.31
CA ALA A 21 11.22 -19.49 3.06
C ALA A 21 11.97 -19.94 1.80
N GLY A 22 12.00 -19.13 0.74
CA GLY A 22 12.78 -19.36 -0.47
C GLY A 22 14.28 -19.40 -0.18
N GLU A 23 14.79 -18.42 0.57
CA GLU A 23 16.19 -18.38 1.04
C GLU A 23 16.55 -19.60 1.89
N LEU A 24 15.66 -20.02 2.80
CA LEU A 24 15.88 -21.20 3.67
C LEU A 24 15.83 -22.54 2.93
N THR A 25 15.06 -22.62 1.85
CA THR A 25 14.83 -23.86 1.08
C THR A 25 15.60 -23.90 -0.24
N ASP A 26 16.44 -22.90 -0.50
CA ASP A 26 17.16 -22.72 -1.76
C ASP A 26 16.21 -22.74 -2.99
N ASN A 27 15.03 -22.13 -2.83
CA ASN A 27 13.99 -22.10 -3.86
C ASN A 27 13.88 -20.69 -4.49
N PRO A 28 14.43 -20.49 -5.71
CA PRO A 28 14.50 -19.18 -6.36
C PRO A 28 13.13 -18.64 -6.76
N ASP A 29 12.17 -19.50 -7.12
CA ASP A 29 10.80 -19.08 -7.44
C ASP A 29 10.10 -18.48 -6.22
N LEU A 30 10.25 -19.14 -5.07
CA LEU A 30 9.63 -18.70 -3.81
C LEU A 30 10.24 -17.39 -3.30
N GLU A 31 11.56 -17.23 -3.45
CA GLU A 31 12.25 -15.97 -3.16
C GLU A 31 11.76 -14.83 -4.06
N ALA A 32 11.68 -15.08 -5.37
CA ALA A 32 11.26 -14.10 -6.36
C ALA A 32 9.79 -13.67 -6.14
N GLU A 33 8.89 -14.62 -5.90
CA GLU A 33 7.50 -14.31 -5.53
C GLU A 33 7.43 -13.44 -4.27
N GLY A 34 8.25 -13.75 -3.25
CA GLY A 34 8.32 -12.98 -2.03
C GLY A 34 8.72 -11.53 -2.25
N LYS A 35 9.78 -11.29 -3.04
CA LYS A 35 10.24 -9.95 -3.44
C LYS A 35 9.16 -9.18 -4.21
N ILE A 36 8.49 -9.83 -5.17
CA ILE A 36 7.43 -9.22 -5.99
C ILE A 36 6.22 -8.83 -5.12
N ASP A 37 5.76 -9.72 -4.24
CA ASP A 37 4.65 -9.45 -3.32
C ASP A 37 4.97 -8.27 -2.39
N ARG A 38 6.21 -8.22 -1.86
CA ARG A 38 6.68 -7.15 -0.96
C ARG A 38 6.76 -5.79 -1.67
N ALA A 39 7.30 -5.77 -2.88
CA ALA A 39 7.38 -4.57 -3.72
C ALA A 39 5.99 -4.06 -4.11
N SER A 40 5.11 -4.96 -4.56
CA SER A 40 3.73 -4.61 -4.93
C SER A 40 2.94 -4.05 -3.74
N GLY A 41 3.12 -4.62 -2.55
CA GLY A 41 2.53 -4.10 -1.32
C GLY A 41 3.04 -2.70 -0.95
N ALA A 42 4.33 -2.42 -1.17
CA ALA A 42 4.91 -1.10 -0.94
C ALA A 42 4.37 -0.05 -1.91
N VAL A 43 4.29 -0.38 -3.21
CA VAL A 43 3.75 0.51 -4.25
C VAL A 43 2.28 0.84 -4.00
N ARG A 44 1.46 -0.15 -3.61
CA ARG A 44 0.05 0.11 -3.25
C ARG A 44 -0.09 1.01 -2.04
N GLU A 45 0.76 0.84 -1.03
CA GLU A 45 0.72 1.67 0.18
C GLU A 45 1.09 3.13 -0.13
N THR A 46 2.14 3.35 -0.91
CA THR A 46 2.56 4.71 -1.31
C THR A 46 1.52 5.37 -2.19
N PHE A 47 0.99 4.66 -3.19
CA PHE A 47 -0.06 5.17 -4.06
C PHE A 47 -1.35 5.50 -3.29
N GLY A 48 -1.76 4.64 -2.35
CA GLY A 48 -2.93 4.87 -1.50
C GLY A 48 -2.75 6.09 -0.57
N LYS A 49 -1.56 6.28 0.00
CA LYS A 49 -1.21 7.47 0.80
C LYS A 49 -1.25 8.75 -0.04
N ALA A 50 -0.65 8.72 -1.23
CA ALA A 50 -0.65 9.86 -2.15
C ALA A 50 -2.07 10.25 -2.57
N LYS A 51 -2.91 9.27 -2.96
CA LYS A 51 -4.30 9.51 -3.33
C LYS A 51 -5.12 10.12 -2.17
N ARG A 52 -4.95 9.64 -0.94
CA ARG A 52 -5.62 10.22 0.24
C ARG A 52 -5.23 11.68 0.44
N LYS A 53 -3.94 12.00 0.37
CA LYS A 53 -3.45 13.37 0.55
C LYS A 53 -4.01 14.34 -0.51
N VAL A 54 -4.06 13.91 -1.77
CA VAL A 54 -4.67 14.70 -2.85
C VAL A 54 -6.16 14.89 -2.63
N LYS A 55 -6.88 13.84 -2.20
CA LYS A 55 -8.33 13.94 -1.92
C LYS A 55 -8.61 14.93 -0.78
N GLU A 56 -7.84 14.85 0.31
CA GLU A 56 -7.95 15.74 1.47
C GLU A 56 -7.73 17.22 1.08
N SER A 57 -6.71 17.52 0.26
CA SER A 57 -6.48 18.89 -0.23
C SER A 57 -7.60 19.40 -1.14
N ILE A 58 -8.26 18.52 -1.91
CA ILE A 58 -9.40 18.90 -2.76
C ILE A 58 -10.66 19.13 -1.92
N GLU A 59 -10.89 18.31 -0.89
CA GLU A 59 -12.02 18.48 0.04
C GLU A 59 -11.88 19.79 0.85
N GLU A 60 -10.67 20.13 1.31
CA GLU A 60 -10.38 21.42 1.98
C GLU A 60 -10.69 22.62 1.05
N LEU A 61 -10.26 22.57 -0.21
CA LEU A 61 -10.54 23.62 -1.21
C LEU A 61 -12.03 23.75 -1.56
N ALA A 62 -12.77 22.63 -1.54
CA ALA A 62 -14.21 22.64 -1.80
C ALA A 62 -14.96 23.28 -0.63
N GLU A 63 -14.61 22.93 0.62
CA GLU A 63 -15.21 23.48 1.83
C GLU A 63 -14.98 25.01 1.94
N ASP A 64 -13.76 25.50 1.64
CA ASP A 64 -13.43 26.94 1.60
C ASP A 64 -14.22 27.72 0.52
N THR A 65 -14.69 27.05 -0.53
CA THR A 65 -15.46 27.71 -1.61
C THR A 65 -16.94 27.80 -1.27
N GLU A 66 -17.48 26.82 -0.53
CA GLU A 66 -18.89 26.80 -0.12
C GLU A 66 -19.19 27.85 0.98
N ASP A 67 -18.20 28.22 1.80
CA ASP A 67 -18.33 29.27 2.83
C ASP A 67 -18.39 30.71 2.24
N LEU A 68 -18.07 30.88 0.95
CA LEU A 68 -18.07 32.19 0.27
C LEU A 68 -19.41 32.55 -0.40
N GLU A 69 -20.38 31.62 -0.47
CA GLU A 69 -21.72 31.85 -1.06
C GLU A 69 -22.83 32.14 -0.03
N GLU A 70 -22.56 32.18 1.29
CA GLU A 70 -23.52 32.62 2.33
C GLU A 70 -23.41 34.11 2.70
#